data_AF-A0A376MI95-F1
#
_entry.id   AF-A0A376MI95-F1
#
_cell.length_a   1.000
_cell.length_b   1.000
_cell.length_c   1.000
_cell.angle_alpha   90.00
_cell.angle_beta   90.00
_cell.angle_gamma   90.00
#
_symmetry.space_group_name_H-M   'P 1'
#
loop_
_entity.id
_entity.type
_entity.pdbx_description
1 polymer ?
#
loop_
_entity_poly.entity_id
_entity_poly.type
_entity_poly.pdbx_seq_one_letter_code
_entity_poly.pdbx_strand_id
1 'polypeptide(L)'
;MLVSRNGIAYLIGGHHSVLEFVTGKNKPPVESVLNFWDNIKRRNAFSGQKNIEYSHVIFPDKQSVLDYEFPIRPLYRLGEHYFRNVDDDLKNKVIYPINELKELGNAYLPLDTHLSDFGSLKVLELLLKSVGINATDTVKHISSCINKKQKWAGDLGGKLTPKMYQEGMILNPDWRYEQFKSPGGFNDGMVDIIISPDALLNETILLFGDSFFRMMLKHFSAIFKKVICLRTRFYHKEMIELVKPGYIFTGNAERYLSNVTSDKEAHAFSLYSYLRNEAPAERDNNFIRAFRAFTSPESDFSKNYFLSKDVK
;
A
#
# COMPACT_ATOMS: atom_id res chain seq x y z
N MET A 1 21.05 -9.76 -1.00
CA MET A 1 19.90 -10.36 -1.70
C MET A 1 20.15 -11.85 -1.82
N LEU A 2 19.11 -12.66 -1.93
CA LEU A 2 19.20 -14.11 -2.10
C LEU A 2 18.43 -14.49 -3.36
N VAL A 3 18.97 -15.36 -4.21
CA VAL A 3 18.28 -15.86 -5.41
C VAL A 3 18.09 -17.37 -5.25
N SER A 4 16.85 -17.86 -5.40
CA SER A 4 16.57 -19.31 -5.34
C SER A 4 17.09 -20.02 -6.59
N ARG A 5 17.09 -21.35 -6.56
CA ARG A 5 17.48 -22.19 -7.71
C ARG A 5 16.60 -21.92 -8.95
N ASN A 6 15.35 -21.52 -8.74
CA ASN A 6 14.40 -21.20 -9.81
C ASN A 6 14.42 -19.72 -10.21
N GLY A 7 15.46 -18.97 -9.82
CA GLY A 7 15.67 -17.59 -10.26
C GLY A 7 14.78 -16.56 -9.54
N ILE A 8 14.17 -16.91 -8.40
CA ILE A 8 13.37 -15.96 -7.62
C ILE A 8 14.28 -15.19 -6.66
N ALA A 9 14.24 -13.87 -6.74
CA ALA A 9 15.01 -12.99 -5.86
C ALA A 9 14.22 -12.62 -4.59
N TYR A 10 14.91 -12.66 -3.45
CA TYR A 10 14.40 -12.30 -2.13
C TYR A 10 15.22 -11.18 -1.50
N LEU A 11 14.52 -10.21 -0.92
CA LEU A 11 15.13 -9.20 -0.07
C LEU A 11 15.48 -9.84 1.28
N ILE A 12 16.78 -9.93 1.59
CA ILE A 12 17.28 -10.54 2.83
C ILE A 12 18.08 -9.55 3.71
N GLY A 13 18.32 -8.33 3.23
CA GLY A 13 19.12 -7.32 3.95
C GLY A 13 18.51 -5.93 3.85
N GLY A 14 19.35 -4.90 4.00
CA GLY A 14 18.92 -3.50 4.08
C GLY A 14 18.59 -3.07 5.51
N HIS A 15 18.03 -1.86 5.66
CA HIS A 15 17.76 -1.24 6.97
C HIS A 15 16.83 -2.03 7.90
N HIS A 16 16.13 -3.05 7.40
CA HIS A 16 15.16 -3.85 8.18
C HIS A 16 15.69 -5.23 8.57
N SER A 17 16.95 -5.55 8.27
CA SER A 17 17.60 -6.83 8.65
C SER A 17 16.75 -8.07 8.40
N VAL A 18 16.07 -8.13 7.25
CA VAL A 18 15.00 -9.11 6.95
C VAL A 18 15.43 -10.54 7.27
N LEU A 19 16.64 -10.95 6.88
CA LEU A 19 17.15 -12.30 7.15
C LEU A 19 17.25 -12.62 8.65
N GLU A 20 17.66 -11.66 9.46
CA GLU A 20 17.85 -11.88 10.90
C GLU A 20 16.51 -12.13 11.60
N PHE A 21 15.45 -11.42 11.20
CA PHE A 21 14.10 -11.67 11.71
C PHE A 21 13.51 -12.97 11.17
N VAL A 22 13.64 -13.23 9.86
CA VAL A 22 13.10 -14.45 9.23
C VAL A 22 13.75 -15.72 9.76
N THR A 23 15.00 -15.67 10.19
CA THR A 23 15.72 -16.81 10.81
C THR A 23 15.54 -16.88 12.32
N GLY A 24 14.85 -15.91 12.93
CA GLY A 24 14.65 -15.83 14.38
C GLY A 24 15.89 -15.42 15.17
N LYS A 25 16.97 -15.00 14.49
CA LYS A 25 18.16 -14.41 15.11
C LYS A 25 17.78 -13.13 15.87
N ASN A 26 16.91 -12.31 15.27
CA ASN A 26 16.32 -11.14 15.90
C ASN A 26 14.82 -11.37 16.15
N LYS A 27 14.30 -10.68 17.16
CA LYS A 27 12.86 -10.59 17.45
C LYS A 27 12.47 -9.12 17.50
N PRO A 28 11.25 -8.76 17.08
CA PRO A 28 10.78 -7.39 17.22
C PRO A 28 10.75 -7.02 18.72
N PRO A 29 11.11 -5.78 19.08
CA PRO A 29 10.96 -5.31 20.45
C PRO A 29 9.51 -5.42 20.93
N VAL A 30 9.29 -5.65 22.22
CA VAL A 30 7.93 -5.70 22.79
C VAL A 30 7.16 -4.41 22.52
N GLU A 31 7.83 -3.26 22.62
CA GLU A 31 7.30 -1.94 22.30
C GLU A 31 6.78 -1.84 20.86
N SER A 32 7.46 -2.51 19.92
CA SER A 32 7.05 -2.55 18.52
C SER A 32 5.68 -3.24 18.35
N VAL A 33 5.43 -4.33 19.09
CA VAL A 33 4.14 -5.03 19.09
C VAL A 33 3.06 -4.18 19.77
N LEU A 34 3.38 -3.56 20.91
CA LEU A 34 2.47 -2.67 21.64
C LEU A 34 2.08 -1.45 20.79
N ASN A 35 3.04 -0.80 20.15
CA ASN A 35 2.81 0.36 19.28
C ASN A 35 1.93 0.00 18.08
N PHE A 36 2.16 -1.14 17.44
CA PHE A 36 1.32 -1.57 16.32
C PHE A 36 -0.14 -1.68 16.72
N TRP A 37 -0.46 -2.45 17.78
CA TRP A 37 -1.84 -2.66 18.17
C TRP A 37 -2.49 -1.41 18.79
N ASP A 38 -1.73 -0.60 19.54
CA ASP A 38 -2.19 0.69 20.02
C ASP A 38 -2.51 1.67 18.87
N ASN A 39 -1.69 1.67 17.82
CA ASN A 39 -1.97 2.42 16.60
C ASN A 39 -3.25 1.90 15.93
N ILE A 40 -3.38 0.59 15.64
CA ILE A 40 -4.61 0.03 15.02
C ILE A 40 -5.86 0.40 15.82
N LYS A 41 -5.80 0.26 17.15
CA LYS A 41 -6.92 0.60 18.05
C LYS A 41 -7.31 2.06 17.94
N ARG A 42 -6.35 2.98 18.01
CA ARG A 42 -6.59 4.43 17.92
C ARG A 42 -7.06 4.86 16.53
N ARG A 43 -6.50 4.28 15.48
CA ARG A 43 -6.89 4.51 14.08
C ARG A 43 -8.35 4.12 13.87
N ASN A 44 -8.70 2.89 14.28
CA ASN A 44 -10.07 2.39 14.19
C ASN A 44 -11.06 3.26 14.99
N ALA A 45 -10.71 3.64 16.23
CA ALA A 45 -11.55 4.50 17.05
C ALA A 45 -11.77 5.89 16.42
N PHE A 46 -10.72 6.52 15.90
CA PHE A 46 -10.81 7.83 15.25
C PHE A 46 -11.63 7.76 13.95
N SER A 47 -11.38 6.75 13.10
CA SER A 47 -12.17 6.51 11.90
C SER A 47 -13.66 6.31 12.24
N GLY A 48 -13.97 5.51 13.25
CA GLY A 48 -15.35 5.28 13.71
C GLY A 48 -16.04 6.55 14.20
N GLN A 49 -15.34 7.41 14.96
CA GLN A 49 -15.88 8.73 15.38
C GLN A 49 -16.23 9.65 14.21
N LYS A 50 -15.63 9.42 13.03
CA LYS A 50 -15.86 10.18 11.81
C LYS A 50 -16.80 9.47 10.82
N ASN A 51 -17.36 8.32 11.19
CA ASN A 51 -18.14 7.45 10.31
C ASN A 51 -17.37 7.07 9.02
N ILE A 52 -16.08 6.77 9.17
CA ILE A 52 -15.20 6.37 8.08
C ILE A 52 -14.88 4.88 8.22
N GLU A 53 -15.07 4.12 7.15
CA GLU A 53 -14.71 2.71 7.13
C GLU A 53 -13.19 2.52 7.15
N TYR A 54 -12.71 1.57 7.95
CA TYR A 54 -11.29 1.40 8.24
C TYR A 54 -10.83 -0.05 8.18
N SER A 55 -9.69 -0.26 7.52
CA SER A 55 -8.95 -1.51 7.53
C SER A 55 -7.44 -1.29 7.44
N HIS A 56 -6.67 -2.25 7.94
CA HIS A 56 -5.23 -2.30 7.83
C HIS A 56 -4.79 -3.56 7.09
N VAL A 57 -3.76 -3.48 6.25
CA VAL A 57 -3.13 -4.65 5.64
C VAL A 57 -1.63 -4.71 5.93
N ILE A 58 -1.19 -5.86 6.43
CA ILE A 58 0.22 -6.22 6.42
C ILE A 58 0.47 -6.93 5.09
N PHE A 59 1.20 -6.27 4.18
CA PHE A 59 1.66 -6.90 2.95
C PHE A 59 2.74 -7.90 3.31
N PRO A 60 2.51 -9.23 3.15
CA PRO A 60 3.52 -10.21 3.53
C PRO A 60 4.82 -9.96 2.79
N ASP A 61 5.95 -10.36 3.35
CA ASP A 61 7.17 -10.40 2.55
C ASP A 61 7.13 -11.64 1.64
N LYS A 62 7.84 -11.59 0.51
CA LYS A 62 7.83 -12.66 -0.49
C LYS A 62 8.19 -14.03 0.11
N GLN A 63 9.16 -14.09 1.02
CA GLN A 63 9.56 -15.34 1.69
C GLN A 63 8.50 -15.91 2.63
N SER A 64 7.56 -15.08 3.10
CA SER A 64 6.44 -15.53 3.92
C SER A 64 5.38 -16.29 3.10
N VAL A 65 5.23 -15.92 1.83
CA VAL A 65 4.24 -16.49 0.88
C VAL A 65 4.87 -17.58 0.02
N LEU A 66 5.98 -17.28 -0.65
CA LEU A 66 6.75 -18.22 -1.45
C LEU A 66 7.76 -19.00 -0.59
N ASP A 67 7.29 -19.47 0.57
CA ASP A 67 8.13 -20.18 1.55
C ASP A 67 8.81 -21.39 0.92
N TYR A 68 8.10 -22.15 0.09
CA TYR A 68 8.58 -23.35 -0.61
C TYR A 68 9.82 -23.14 -1.49
N GLU A 69 10.04 -21.91 -1.97
CA GLU A 69 11.21 -21.52 -2.79
C GLU A 69 12.32 -20.84 -1.97
N PHE A 70 12.01 -20.41 -0.75
CA PHE A 70 12.99 -19.76 0.12
C PHE A 70 13.93 -20.81 0.73
N PRO A 71 15.26 -20.73 0.53
CA PRO A 71 16.16 -21.85 0.84
C PRO A 71 16.60 -21.93 2.31
N ILE A 72 16.17 -21.00 3.16
CA ILE A 72 16.61 -20.92 4.56
C ILE A 72 15.48 -21.39 5.49
N ARG A 73 15.86 -22.22 6.47
CA ARG A 73 14.96 -22.81 7.47
C ARG A 73 15.61 -22.80 8.87
N PRO A 74 14.82 -22.71 9.95
CA PRO A 74 13.37 -22.46 9.98
C PRO A 74 13.00 -21.07 9.45
N LEU A 75 11.74 -20.90 9.02
CA LEU A 75 11.18 -19.64 8.53
C LEU A 75 10.22 -19.08 9.59
N TYR A 76 10.52 -17.90 10.12
CA TYR A 76 9.64 -17.15 11.01
C TYR A 76 9.01 -15.98 10.27
N ARG A 77 7.70 -15.81 10.46
CA ARG A 77 6.93 -14.70 9.91
C ARG A 77 6.72 -13.66 11.01
N LEU A 78 7.06 -12.40 10.72
CA LEU A 78 6.86 -11.31 11.66
C LEU A 78 5.37 -11.06 11.88
N GLY A 79 4.55 -11.16 10.83
CA GLY A 79 3.10 -11.02 10.96
C GLY A 79 2.54 -12.02 11.96
N GLU A 80 2.87 -13.32 11.86
CA GLU A 80 2.40 -14.34 12.81
C GLU A 80 2.81 -14.04 14.27
N HIS A 81 3.97 -13.42 14.49
CA HIS A 81 4.41 -13.01 15.82
C HIS A 81 3.49 -11.94 16.43
N TYR A 82 3.04 -10.98 15.62
CA TYR A 82 2.21 -9.86 16.06
C TYR A 82 0.78 -10.28 16.42
N PHE A 83 0.26 -11.33 15.80
CA PHE A 83 -1.09 -11.84 16.05
C PHE A 83 -1.21 -12.71 17.31
N ARG A 84 -0.15 -12.85 18.11
CA ARG A 84 -0.18 -13.60 19.37
C ARG A 84 -0.87 -12.74 20.44
N ASN A 85 -1.91 -13.28 21.07
CA ASN A 85 -2.60 -12.68 22.22
C ASN A 85 -3.23 -11.30 21.93
N VAL A 86 -3.92 -11.15 20.80
CA VAL A 86 -4.71 -9.96 20.46
C VAL A 86 -6.20 -10.27 20.50
N ASP A 87 -7.02 -9.30 20.91
CA ASP A 87 -8.49 -9.40 20.89
C ASP A 87 -9.01 -9.58 19.45
N ASP A 88 -9.96 -10.49 19.25
CA ASP A 88 -10.50 -10.84 17.93
C ASP A 88 -11.13 -9.63 17.20
N ASP A 89 -11.76 -8.71 17.94
CA ASP A 89 -12.35 -7.50 17.37
C ASP A 89 -11.30 -6.60 16.70
N LEU A 90 -10.12 -6.47 17.33
CA LEU A 90 -9.03 -5.67 16.79
C LEU A 90 -8.31 -6.42 15.67
N LYS A 91 -8.20 -7.75 15.80
CA LYS A 91 -7.66 -8.64 14.79
C LYS A 91 -8.42 -8.55 13.47
N ASN A 92 -9.74 -8.44 13.52
CA ASN A 92 -10.60 -8.30 12.34
C ASN A 92 -10.38 -6.99 11.56
N LYS A 93 -9.66 -6.02 12.13
CA LYS A 93 -9.24 -4.78 11.44
C LYS A 93 -7.91 -4.92 10.71
N VAL A 94 -7.23 -6.06 10.83
CA VAL A 94 -5.93 -6.31 10.21
C VAL A 94 -5.98 -7.52 9.29
N ILE A 95 -5.71 -7.29 8.01
CA ILE A 95 -5.56 -8.33 7.00
C ILE A 95 -4.10 -8.74 6.91
N TYR A 96 -3.83 -10.05 7.02
CA TYR A 96 -2.52 -10.63 6.78
C TYR A 96 -2.62 -11.83 5.83
N PRO A 97 -2.60 -11.60 4.51
CA PRO A 97 -3.16 -12.52 3.52
C PRO A 97 -2.15 -13.56 3.01
N ILE A 98 -1.46 -14.27 3.92
CA ILE A 98 -0.44 -15.25 3.48
C ILE A 98 -1.08 -16.37 2.65
N ASN A 99 -2.15 -16.97 3.18
CA ASN A 99 -2.74 -18.18 2.59
C ASN A 99 -3.39 -17.84 1.25
N GLU A 100 -4.15 -16.75 1.20
CA GLU A 100 -4.82 -16.28 -0.01
C GLU A 100 -3.83 -15.94 -1.12
N LEU A 101 -2.66 -15.39 -0.78
CA LEU A 101 -1.61 -15.12 -1.76
C LEU A 101 -0.85 -16.38 -2.16
N LYS A 102 -0.69 -17.34 -1.25
CA LYS A 102 -0.04 -18.62 -1.55
C LYS A 102 -0.88 -19.47 -2.50
N GLU A 103 -2.19 -19.50 -2.31
CA GLU A 103 -3.15 -20.22 -3.16
C GLU A 103 -3.16 -19.72 -4.61
N LEU A 104 -2.84 -18.45 -4.86
CA LEU A 104 -2.74 -17.92 -6.23
C LEU A 104 -1.57 -18.52 -7.03
N GLY A 105 -0.48 -18.91 -6.37
CA GLY A 105 0.75 -19.38 -7.01
C GLY A 105 1.57 -18.33 -7.78
N ASN A 106 0.96 -17.21 -8.20
CA ASN A 106 1.61 -16.12 -8.97
C ASN A 106 1.50 -14.74 -8.29
N ALA A 107 1.33 -14.73 -6.96
CA ALA A 107 1.12 -13.50 -6.17
C ALA A 107 2.29 -12.50 -6.18
N TYR A 108 3.52 -12.95 -6.46
CA TYR A 108 4.72 -12.11 -6.49
C TYR A 108 5.42 -12.15 -7.84
N LEU A 109 6.09 -11.05 -8.13
CA LEU A 109 7.03 -10.93 -9.23
C LEU A 109 8.37 -11.61 -8.87
N PRO A 110 9.01 -12.39 -9.77
CA PRO A 110 10.22 -13.14 -9.42
C PRO A 110 11.40 -12.27 -8.99
N LEU A 111 11.64 -11.15 -9.67
CA LEU A 111 12.80 -10.26 -9.48
C LEU A 111 12.42 -8.90 -8.87
N ASP A 112 11.27 -8.82 -8.20
CA ASP A 112 10.80 -7.61 -7.54
C ASP A 112 10.31 -7.89 -6.11
N THR A 113 10.48 -6.98 -5.16
CA THR A 113 10.00 -7.17 -3.78
C THR A 113 8.47 -7.17 -3.65
N HIS A 114 7.76 -6.62 -4.64
CA HIS A 114 6.33 -6.39 -4.55
C HIS A 114 5.47 -7.52 -5.15
N LEU A 115 4.18 -7.43 -4.87
CA LEU A 115 3.15 -8.27 -5.46
C LEU A 115 3.09 -8.08 -6.99
N SER A 116 2.66 -9.13 -7.69
CA SER A 116 2.13 -8.98 -9.05
C SER A 116 0.80 -8.22 -9.04
N ASP A 117 0.28 -7.82 -10.21
CA ASP A 117 -1.08 -7.27 -10.29
C ASP A 117 -2.14 -8.28 -9.82
N PHE A 118 -1.92 -9.60 -10.00
CA PHE A 118 -2.80 -10.64 -9.46
C PHE A 118 -2.79 -10.68 -7.92
N GLY A 119 -1.59 -10.63 -7.31
CA GLY A 119 -1.48 -10.56 -5.85
C GLY A 119 -2.09 -9.27 -5.29
N SER A 120 -1.86 -8.15 -5.98
CA SER A 120 -2.43 -6.85 -5.66
C SER A 120 -3.96 -6.87 -5.72
N LEU A 121 -4.55 -7.46 -6.76
CA LEU A 121 -5.99 -7.60 -6.91
C LEU A 121 -6.60 -8.45 -5.78
N LYS A 122 -5.91 -9.51 -5.34
CA LYS A 122 -6.35 -10.33 -4.21
C LYS A 122 -6.34 -9.57 -2.89
N VAL A 123 -5.31 -8.76 -2.64
CA VAL A 123 -5.29 -7.87 -1.47
C VAL A 123 -6.41 -6.84 -1.53
N LEU A 124 -6.67 -6.26 -2.70
CA LEU A 124 -7.80 -5.34 -2.90
C LEU A 124 -9.14 -6.04 -2.56
N GLU A 125 -9.39 -7.24 -3.10
CA GLU A 125 -10.60 -8.02 -2.81
C GLU A 125 -10.83 -8.20 -1.30
N LEU A 126 -9.78 -8.55 -0.56
CA LEU A 126 -9.84 -8.74 0.89
C LEU A 126 -10.11 -7.42 1.63
N LEU A 127 -9.47 -6.33 1.21
CA LEU A 127 -9.71 -4.99 1.78
C LEU A 127 -11.16 -4.55 1.57
N LEU A 128 -11.69 -4.69 0.35
CA LEU A 128 -13.09 -4.35 0.04
C LEU A 128 -14.07 -5.16 0.87
N LYS A 129 -13.84 -6.47 0.98
CA LYS A 129 -14.64 -7.36 1.83
C LYS A 129 -14.60 -6.93 3.29
N SER A 130 -13.44 -6.52 3.80
CA SER A 130 -13.28 -6.11 5.22
C SER A 130 -14.10 -4.88 5.62
N VAL A 131 -14.53 -4.06 4.63
CA VAL A 131 -15.38 -2.88 4.83
C VAL A 131 -16.75 -3.02 4.16
N GLY A 132 -17.16 -4.25 3.84
CA GLY A 132 -18.50 -4.53 3.32
C GLY A 132 -18.78 -4.06 1.89
N ILE A 133 -17.76 -3.70 1.11
CA ILE A 133 -17.94 -3.36 -0.31
C ILE A 133 -18.07 -4.64 -1.12
N ASN A 134 -19.22 -4.81 -1.79
CA ASN A 134 -19.40 -5.82 -2.82
C ASN A 134 -18.95 -5.27 -4.18
N ALA A 135 -17.84 -5.77 -4.71
CA ALA A 135 -17.27 -5.37 -5.99
C ALA A 135 -16.95 -6.56 -6.89
N THR A 136 -17.67 -7.68 -6.77
CA THR A 136 -17.34 -8.94 -7.46
C THR A 136 -17.15 -8.76 -8.97
N ASP A 137 -18.06 -8.05 -9.65
CA ASP A 137 -17.98 -7.88 -11.10
C ASP A 137 -16.87 -6.91 -11.50
N THR A 138 -16.65 -5.83 -10.74
CA THR A 138 -15.53 -4.91 -10.97
C THR A 138 -14.19 -5.61 -10.74
N VAL A 139 -14.05 -6.46 -9.74
CA VAL A 139 -12.84 -7.26 -9.49
C VAL A 139 -12.58 -8.23 -10.64
N LYS A 140 -13.61 -8.91 -11.16
CA LYS A 140 -13.47 -9.75 -12.37
C LYS A 140 -13.03 -8.93 -13.58
N HIS A 141 -13.60 -7.74 -13.76
CA HIS A 141 -13.21 -6.83 -14.84
C HIS A 141 -11.75 -6.39 -14.73
N ILE A 142 -11.30 -5.94 -13.55
CA ILE A 142 -9.89 -5.61 -13.30
C ILE A 142 -9.00 -6.81 -13.64
N SER A 143 -9.36 -8.02 -13.21
CA SER A 143 -8.61 -9.24 -13.54
C SER A 143 -8.47 -9.47 -15.03
N SER A 144 -9.52 -9.21 -15.82
CA SER A 144 -9.49 -9.35 -17.29
C SER A 144 -8.57 -8.33 -17.97
N CYS A 145 -8.32 -7.20 -17.30
CA CYS A 145 -7.43 -6.13 -17.76
C CYS A 145 -5.96 -6.39 -17.39
N ILE A 146 -5.64 -7.44 -16.61
CA ILE A 146 -4.24 -7.88 -16.37
C ILE A 146 -3.75 -8.69 -17.59
N ASN A 147 -3.57 -7.98 -18.71
CA ASN A 147 -3.39 -8.60 -20.02
C ASN A 147 -2.20 -8.03 -20.84
N LYS A 148 -1.49 -7.02 -20.34
CA LYS A 148 -0.33 -6.46 -21.06
C LYS A 148 0.95 -7.17 -20.66
N LYS A 149 1.60 -7.82 -21.62
CA LYS A 149 2.95 -8.38 -21.43
C LYS A 149 3.97 -7.26 -21.29
N GLN A 150 4.83 -7.34 -20.29
CA GLN A 150 5.96 -6.42 -20.12
C GLN A 150 7.22 -7.17 -19.69
N LYS A 151 8.37 -6.64 -20.09
CA LYS A 151 9.70 -7.07 -19.63
C LYS A 151 10.39 -5.94 -18.88
N TRP A 152 10.88 -6.21 -17.68
CA TRP A 152 11.59 -5.22 -16.86
C TRP A 152 12.48 -5.94 -15.83
N ALA A 153 13.34 -5.19 -15.15
CA ALA A 153 14.30 -5.80 -14.22
C ALA A 153 13.71 -6.15 -12.85
N GLY A 154 12.67 -5.45 -12.43
CA GLY A 154 12.25 -5.38 -11.03
C GLY A 154 13.28 -4.65 -10.15
N ASP A 155 12.86 -4.27 -8.94
CA ASP A 155 13.73 -3.57 -7.98
C ASP A 155 14.90 -4.45 -7.46
N LEU A 156 14.75 -5.78 -7.48
CA LEU A 156 15.77 -6.74 -7.10
C LEU A 156 16.63 -7.14 -8.31
N GLY A 157 16.02 -7.47 -9.46
CA GLY A 157 16.80 -7.84 -10.64
C GLY A 157 17.69 -6.71 -11.14
N GLY A 158 17.28 -5.45 -10.93
CA GLY A 158 18.10 -4.26 -11.17
C GLY A 158 19.37 -4.16 -10.31
N LYS A 159 19.44 -4.85 -9.16
CA LYS A 159 20.58 -4.85 -8.23
C LYS A 159 21.50 -6.08 -8.40
N LEU A 160 21.18 -6.99 -9.30
CA LEU A 160 22.01 -8.16 -9.60
C LEU A 160 23.12 -7.81 -10.60
N THR A 161 24.20 -8.60 -10.60
CA THR A 161 25.31 -8.47 -11.54
C THR A 161 25.62 -9.84 -12.14
N PRO A 162 25.33 -10.08 -13.43
CA PRO A 162 24.68 -9.16 -14.37
C PRO A 162 23.23 -8.84 -13.97
N LYS A 163 22.72 -7.70 -14.44
CA LYS A 163 21.31 -7.31 -14.25
C LYS A 163 20.40 -8.37 -14.86
N MET A 164 19.42 -8.82 -14.09
CA MET A 164 18.43 -9.80 -14.55
C MET A 164 17.11 -9.12 -14.92
N TYR A 165 16.35 -9.76 -15.80
CA TYR A 165 15.05 -9.30 -16.27
C TYR A 165 14.00 -10.37 -16.06
N GLN A 166 12.79 -9.92 -15.76
CA GLN A 166 11.59 -10.73 -15.64
C GLN A 166 10.59 -10.32 -16.71
N GLU A 167 9.67 -11.23 -17.02
CA GLU A 167 8.52 -11.00 -17.87
C GLU A 167 7.26 -11.27 -17.05
N GLY A 168 6.21 -10.50 -17.29
CA GLY A 168 4.97 -10.63 -16.53
C GLY A 168 3.80 -9.96 -17.24
N MET A 169 2.60 -10.33 -16.81
CA MET A 169 1.37 -9.65 -17.18
C MET A 169 1.16 -8.50 -16.21
N ILE A 170 0.89 -7.31 -16.75
CA ILE A 170 0.57 -6.13 -15.95
C ILE A 170 -0.84 -5.63 -16.24
N LEU A 171 -1.40 -4.92 -15.26
CA LEU A 171 -2.69 -4.26 -15.39
C LEU A 171 -2.63 -3.20 -16.50
N ASN A 172 -3.56 -3.34 -17.45
CA ASN A 172 -3.77 -2.46 -18.58
C ASN A 172 -5.21 -1.92 -18.51
N PRO A 173 -5.46 -0.87 -17.72
CA PRO A 173 -6.80 -0.32 -17.55
C PRO A 173 -7.42 0.12 -18.88
N ASP A 174 -8.68 -0.24 -19.09
CA ASP A 174 -9.54 0.25 -20.16
C ASP A 174 -10.58 1.27 -19.66
N TRP A 175 -10.57 1.59 -18.36
CA TRP A 175 -11.32 2.69 -17.77
C TRP A 175 -10.53 4.01 -17.74
N ARG A 176 -11.23 5.14 -17.69
CA ARG A 176 -10.59 6.46 -17.62
C ARG A 176 -10.04 6.73 -16.23
N TYR A 177 -8.82 7.24 -16.17
CA TYR A 177 -8.25 7.82 -14.96
C TYR A 177 -7.18 8.87 -15.29
N GLU A 178 -7.01 9.81 -14.38
CA GLU A 178 -5.89 10.75 -14.35
C GLU A 178 -5.05 10.52 -13.10
N GLN A 179 -3.73 10.56 -13.23
CA GLN A 179 -2.81 10.36 -12.10
C GLN A 179 -1.89 11.57 -11.93
N PHE A 180 -1.78 12.03 -10.69
CA PHE A 180 -0.87 13.10 -10.27
C PHE A 180 0.04 12.59 -9.17
N LYS A 181 1.30 13.04 -9.16
CA LYS A 181 2.28 12.63 -8.16
C LYS A 181 2.96 13.86 -7.60
N SER A 182 3.07 13.93 -6.29
CA SER A 182 3.99 14.87 -5.67
C SER A 182 5.39 14.56 -6.18
N PRO A 183 6.21 15.57 -6.45
CA PRO A 183 7.59 15.32 -6.81
C PRO A 183 8.36 14.65 -5.66
N GLY A 184 9.42 13.90 -5.99
CA GLY A 184 10.27 13.19 -5.03
C GLY A 184 10.21 11.66 -5.11
N GLY A 185 10.89 10.98 -4.18
CA GLY A 185 11.08 9.51 -4.18
C GLY A 185 11.35 8.92 -2.80
N PHE A 186 10.66 9.42 -1.79
CA PHE A 186 11.00 9.24 -0.37
C PHE A 186 10.13 8.21 0.35
N ASN A 187 10.54 7.72 1.52
CA ASN A 187 9.77 6.75 2.30
C ASN A 187 8.63 7.35 3.14
N ASP A 188 8.64 8.66 3.39
CA ASP A 188 7.57 9.41 4.04
C ASP A 188 7.39 10.76 3.31
N GLY A 189 6.15 11.22 3.12
CA GLY A 189 5.83 12.56 2.60
C GLY A 189 5.43 12.63 1.12
N MET A 190 5.34 11.52 0.39
CA MET A 190 4.84 11.54 -0.99
C MET A 190 3.31 11.46 -1.05
N VAL A 191 2.72 12.10 -2.06
CA VAL A 191 1.29 12.06 -2.35
C VAL A 191 1.09 11.57 -3.78
N ASP A 192 0.34 10.49 -3.95
CA ASP A 192 -0.17 10.07 -5.26
C ASP A 192 -1.69 10.30 -5.27
N ILE A 193 -2.21 10.91 -6.34
CA ILE A 193 -3.64 11.17 -6.53
C ILE A 193 -4.08 10.48 -7.81
N ILE A 194 -5.22 9.79 -7.77
CA ILE A 194 -5.95 9.34 -8.94
C ILE A 194 -7.39 9.84 -8.91
N ILE A 195 -7.86 10.30 -10.05
CA ILE A 195 -9.27 10.63 -10.31
C ILE A 195 -9.75 9.71 -11.41
N SER A 196 -10.82 8.95 -11.17
CA SER A 196 -11.37 7.98 -12.11
C SER A 196 -12.88 8.14 -12.23
N PRO A 197 -13.36 8.89 -13.23
CA PRO A 197 -14.79 9.18 -13.38
C PRO A 197 -15.68 7.94 -13.56
N ASP A 198 -15.11 6.84 -14.06
CA ASP A 198 -15.82 5.60 -14.39
C ASP A 198 -15.75 4.56 -13.24
N ALA A 199 -15.26 4.94 -12.06
CA ALA A 199 -15.13 4.04 -10.91
C ALA A 199 -16.48 3.55 -10.36
N LEU A 200 -16.48 2.37 -9.73
CA LEU A 200 -17.66 1.76 -9.11
C LEU A 200 -18.35 2.69 -8.09
N LEU A 201 -17.58 3.33 -7.23
CA LEU A 201 -18.06 4.17 -6.13
C LEU A 201 -17.71 5.63 -6.38
N ASN A 202 -18.70 6.51 -6.21
CA ASN A 202 -18.51 7.97 -6.19
C ASN A 202 -17.93 8.44 -4.84
N GLU A 203 -16.88 7.78 -4.37
CA GLU A 203 -16.33 7.95 -3.03
C GLU A 203 -14.85 8.33 -3.06
N THR A 204 -14.39 8.95 -1.98
CA THR A 204 -12.97 9.21 -1.75
C THR A 204 -12.38 8.14 -0.83
N ILE A 205 -11.29 7.51 -1.27
CA ILE A 205 -10.44 6.68 -0.42
C ILE A 205 -9.12 7.38 -0.11
N LEU A 206 -8.72 7.33 1.16
CA LEU A 206 -7.43 7.80 1.65
C LEU A 206 -6.57 6.62 2.10
N LEU A 207 -5.42 6.44 1.46
CA LEU A 207 -4.46 5.38 1.74
C LEU A 207 -3.28 5.94 2.51
N PHE A 208 -2.87 5.27 3.59
CA PHE A 208 -1.60 5.51 4.28
C PHE A 208 -0.74 4.27 4.20
N GLY A 209 0.43 4.36 3.58
CA GLY A 209 1.34 3.21 3.57
C GLY A 209 2.57 3.41 2.72
N ASP A 210 3.02 2.33 2.10
CA ASP A 210 4.30 2.30 1.40
C ASP A 210 4.14 2.03 -0.11
N SER A 211 5.14 1.38 -0.71
CA SER A 211 5.17 1.19 -2.17
C SER A 211 4.17 0.15 -2.63
N PHE A 212 3.72 -0.74 -1.73
CA PHE A 212 2.69 -1.72 -2.07
C PHE A 212 1.37 -1.03 -2.44
N PHE A 213 0.89 -0.09 -1.62
CA PHE A 213 -0.31 0.68 -2.00
C PHE A 213 -0.09 1.51 -3.26
N ARG A 214 1.10 2.10 -3.43
CA ARG A 214 1.41 2.88 -4.65
C ARG A 214 1.36 2.04 -5.92
N MET A 215 1.63 0.74 -5.84
CA MET A 215 1.49 -0.18 -6.96
C MET A 215 0.03 -0.57 -7.21
N MET A 216 -0.82 -0.51 -6.18
CA MET A 216 -2.24 -0.85 -6.28
C MET A 216 -3.14 0.28 -6.78
N LEU A 217 -2.63 1.52 -6.94
CA LEU A 217 -3.49 2.69 -7.17
C LEU A 217 -4.43 2.57 -8.37
N LYS A 218 -3.98 1.92 -9.46
CA LYS A 218 -4.83 1.67 -10.63
C LYS A 218 -5.95 0.67 -10.33
N HIS A 219 -5.72 -0.34 -9.48
CA HIS A 219 -6.78 -1.23 -9.03
C HIS A 219 -7.82 -0.47 -8.19
N PHE A 220 -7.34 0.38 -7.28
CA PHE A 220 -8.23 1.25 -6.51
C PHE A 220 -9.03 2.21 -7.37
N SER A 221 -8.48 2.68 -8.50
CA SER A 221 -9.16 3.63 -9.36
C SER A 221 -10.37 3.05 -10.10
N ALA A 222 -10.43 1.73 -10.30
CA ALA A 222 -11.65 1.08 -10.78
C ALA A 222 -12.76 1.04 -9.71
N ILE A 223 -12.41 1.14 -8.42
CA ILE A 223 -13.35 1.04 -7.30
C ILE A 223 -13.79 2.42 -6.80
N PHE A 224 -12.84 3.34 -6.62
CA PHE A 224 -13.09 4.64 -6.02
C PHE A 224 -12.80 5.75 -7.01
N LYS A 225 -13.76 6.67 -7.15
CA LYS A 225 -13.63 7.82 -8.04
C LYS A 225 -12.46 8.73 -7.68
N LYS A 226 -12.16 8.85 -6.38
CA LYS A 226 -11.08 9.68 -5.85
C LYS A 226 -10.17 8.84 -4.97
N VAL A 227 -8.95 8.60 -5.42
CA VAL A 227 -7.92 7.86 -4.66
C VAL A 227 -6.82 8.84 -4.29
N ILE A 228 -6.49 8.94 -3.02
CA ILE A 228 -5.30 9.66 -2.55
C ILE A 228 -4.47 8.74 -1.67
N CYS A 229 -3.19 8.61 -1.99
CA CYS A 229 -2.25 7.79 -1.26
C CYS A 229 -1.16 8.67 -0.68
N LEU A 230 -1.04 8.65 0.64
CA LEU A 230 0.01 9.27 1.40
C LEU A 230 1.05 8.21 1.70
N ARG A 231 2.23 8.35 1.11
CA ARG A 231 3.35 7.49 1.44
C ARG A 231 3.85 7.86 2.82
N THR A 232 3.46 7.07 3.81
CA THR A 232 3.89 7.23 5.20
C THR A 232 3.51 6.02 6.05
N ARG A 233 4.25 5.80 7.14
CA ARG A 233 3.92 4.79 8.16
C ARG A 233 2.84 5.24 9.16
N PHE A 234 2.57 6.54 9.22
CA PHE A 234 1.75 7.15 10.27
C PHE A 234 0.32 7.44 9.82
N TYR A 235 -0.58 7.59 10.79
CA TYR A 235 -1.95 8.00 10.57
C TYR A 235 -2.13 9.50 10.82
N HIS A 236 -2.24 10.28 9.74
CA HIS A 236 -2.31 11.74 9.80
C HIS A 236 -3.76 12.23 9.90
N LYS A 237 -4.20 12.52 11.13
CA LYS A 237 -5.56 13.02 11.42
C LYS A 237 -5.84 14.33 10.69
N GLU A 238 -4.86 15.21 10.59
CA GLU A 238 -4.97 16.47 9.88
C GLU A 238 -5.32 16.27 8.40
N MET A 239 -4.77 15.23 7.76
CA MET A 239 -5.08 14.91 6.37
C MET A 239 -6.48 14.32 6.22
N ILE A 240 -6.98 13.59 7.22
CA ILE A 240 -8.35 13.05 7.22
C ILE A 240 -9.37 14.17 7.29
N GLU A 241 -9.14 15.18 8.15
CA GLU A 241 -10.03 16.34 8.25
C GLU A 241 -10.07 17.17 6.95
N LEU A 242 -8.92 17.30 6.28
CA LEU A 242 -8.81 18.03 5.01
C LEU A 242 -9.47 17.27 3.85
N VAL A 243 -9.23 15.96 3.76
CA VAL A 243 -9.68 15.12 2.64
C VAL A 243 -11.13 14.68 2.77
N LYS A 244 -11.62 14.49 4.00
CA LYS A 244 -12.94 13.93 4.33
C LYS A 244 -13.25 12.64 3.55
N PRO A 245 -12.43 11.58 3.66
CA PRO A 245 -12.64 10.35 2.93
C PRO A 245 -13.83 9.55 3.50
N GLY A 246 -14.50 8.76 2.65
CA GLY A 246 -15.47 7.75 3.11
C GLY A 246 -14.79 6.45 3.58
N TYR A 247 -13.56 6.21 3.09
CA TYR A 247 -12.79 5.00 3.37
C TYR A 247 -11.33 5.33 3.67
N ILE A 248 -10.75 4.65 4.66
CA ILE A 248 -9.32 4.71 4.95
C ILE A 248 -8.74 3.30 4.97
N PHE A 249 -7.70 3.06 4.17
CA PHE A 249 -6.85 1.89 4.33
C PHE A 249 -5.45 2.29 4.76
N THR A 250 -4.93 1.56 5.75
CA THR A 250 -3.54 1.69 6.19
C THR A 250 -2.78 0.41 5.85
N GLY A 251 -1.47 0.47 5.65
CA GLY A 251 -0.74 -0.74 5.34
C GLY A 251 0.76 -0.60 5.34
N ASN A 252 1.45 -1.70 5.65
CA ASN A 252 2.90 -1.78 5.64
C ASN A 252 3.37 -3.14 5.12
N ALA A 253 4.54 -3.15 4.49
CA ALA A 253 5.29 -4.36 4.27
C ALA A 253 5.61 -5.06 5.60
N GLU A 254 5.58 -6.39 5.61
CA GLU A 254 5.81 -7.21 6.80
C GLU A 254 7.15 -6.89 7.48
N ARG A 255 8.23 -6.67 6.71
CA ARG A 255 9.53 -6.24 7.24
C ARG A 255 9.49 -4.98 8.10
N TYR A 256 8.49 -4.10 7.96
CA TYR A 256 8.36 -2.91 8.82
C TYR A 256 7.84 -3.24 10.22
N LEU A 257 7.35 -4.46 10.45
CA LEU A 257 7.07 -4.98 11.79
C LEU A 257 8.36 -5.28 12.59
N SER A 258 9.55 -5.14 11.99
CA SER A 258 10.81 -5.20 12.75
C SER A 258 10.89 -4.11 13.82
N ASN A 259 10.32 -2.93 13.57
CA ASN A 259 10.23 -1.82 14.51
C ASN A 259 9.10 -0.84 14.13
N VAL A 260 7.97 -0.90 14.82
CA VAL A 260 6.80 -0.03 14.65
C VAL A 260 6.85 1.08 15.68
N THR A 261 6.80 2.32 15.20
CA THR A 261 6.76 3.53 16.02
C THR A 261 5.32 3.98 16.29
N SER A 262 5.11 4.78 17.35
CA SER A 262 3.77 5.28 17.67
C SER A 262 3.33 6.36 16.68
N ASP A 263 2.04 6.42 16.34
CA ASP A 263 1.46 7.54 15.57
C ASP A 263 1.67 8.91 16.25
N LYS A 264 1.95 8.92 17.56
CA LYS A 264 2.27 10.14 18.32
C LYS A 264 3.60 10.78 17.90
N GLU A 265 4.46 10.04 17.21
CA GLU A 265 5.75 10.53 16.72
C GLU A 265 5.64 11.17 15.33
N ALA A 266 4.46 11.17 14.72
CA ALA A 266 4.25 11.74 13.40
C ALA A 266 4.52 13.26 13.40
N HIS A 267 5.30 13.71 12.43
CA HIS A 267 5.33 15.12 12.05
C HIS A 267 4.04 15.48 11.28
N ALA A 268 3.68 16.76 11.21
CA ALA A 268 2.61 17.17 10.29
C ALA A 268 2.98 16.77 8.85
N PHE A 269 2.04 16.16 8.12
CA PHE A 269 2.37 15.54 6.82
C PHE A 269 3.01 16.52 5.83
N SER A 270 2.53 17.77 5.80
CA SER A 270 3.04 18.83 4.93
C SER A 270 4.48 19.24 5.22
N LEU A 271 5.03 18.88 6.38
CA LEU A 271 6.40 19.24 6.78
C LEU A 271 7.46 18.23 6.31
N TYR A 272 7.08 17.04 5.82
CA TYR A 272 8.06 16.02 5.45
C TYR A 272 9.08 16.47 4.40
N SER A 273 8.65 17.27 3.41
CA SER A 273 9.57 17.81 2.40
C SER A 273 10.60 18.75 2.99
N TYR A 274 10.23 19.53 4.02
CA TYR A 274 11.08 20.52 4.67
C TYR A 274 12.03 19.89 5.70
N LEU A 275 11.53 18.92 6.49
CA LEU A 275 12.30 18.26 7.54
C LEU A 275 13.48 17.43 7.01
N ARG A 276 13.50 17.14 5.71
CA ARG A 276 14.57 16.39 5.05
C ARG A 276 15.75 17.26 4.59
N ASN A 277 15.69 18.59 4.77
CA ASN A 277 16.70 19.54 4.28
C ASN A 277 16.99 19.39 2.77
N GLU A 278 15.99 18.99 1.98
CA GLU A 278 16.13 18.84 0.54
C GLU A 278 15.63 20.10 -0.19
N ALA A 279 16.21 20.39 -1.36
CA ALA A 279 15.78 21.52 -2.17
C ALA A 279 14.28 21.40 -2.50
N PRO A 280 13.52 22.51 -2.51
CA PRO A 280 12.11 22.46 -2.86
C PRO A 280 11.98 21.81 -4.23
N ALA A 281 11.21 20.73 -4.28
CA ALA A 281 10.99 20.05 -5.53
C ALA A 281 10.26 20.96 -6.54
N GLU A 282 10.45 20.70 -7.83
CA GLU A 282 9.82 21.48 -8.90
C GLU A 282 8.30 21.51 -8.73
N ARG A 283 7.70 22.69 -8.88
CA ARG A 283 6.26 22.90 -8.71
C ARG A 283 5.51 22.36 -9.93
N ASP A 284 4.95 21.16 -9.80
CA ASP A 284 3.94 20.68 -10.75
C ASP A 284 2.58 21.34 -10.44
N ASN A 285 2.20 22.30 -11.27
CA ASN A 285 0.91 23.00 -11.16
C ASN A 285 -0.30 22.07 -11.28
N ASN A 286 -0.20 20.98 -12.06
CA ASN A 286 -1.29 20.02 -12.19
C ASN A 286 -1.49 19.25 -10.89
N PHE A 287 -0.39 18.77 -10.29
CA PHE A 287 -0.42 18.17 -8.95
C PHE A 287 -0.95 19.14 -7.89
N ILE A 288 -0.47 20.39 -7.85
CA ILE A 288 -0.92 21.38 -6.86
C ILE A 288 -2.44 21.63 -6.98
N ARG A 289 -2.96 21.74 -8.20
CA ARG A 289 -4.40 21.89 -8.44
C ARG A 289 -5.19 20.67 -7.96
N ALA A 290 -4.72 19.46 -8.27
CA ALA A 290 -5.35 18.23 -7.79
C ALA A 290 -5.32 18.15 -6.26
N PHE A 291 -4.17 18.40 -5.64
CA PHE A 291 -4.00 18.32 -4.19
C PHE A 291 -4.83 19.38 -3.45
N ARG A 292 -4.93 20.60 -3.99
CA ARG A 292 -5.86 21.63 -3.50
C ARG A 292 -7.31 21.16 -3.56
N ALA A 293 -7.71 20.51 -4.64
CA ALA A 293 -9.07 20.01 -4.78
C ALA A 293 -9.40 18.95 -3.72
N PHE A 294 -8.45 18.06 -3.44
CA PHE A 294 -8.59 17.01 -2.41
C PHE A 294 -8.57 17.54 -0.98
N THR A 295 -7.75 18.55 -0.68
CA THR A 295 -7.57 19.07 0.70
C THR A 295 -8.55 20.20 1.07
N SER A 296 -9.41 20.60 0.14
CA SER A 296 -10.46 21.59 0.39
C SER A 296 -11.73 21.22 -0.38
N PRO A 297 -12.32 20.03 -0.15
CA PRO A 297 -13.34 19.44 -1.01
C PRO A 297 -14.61 20.29 -1.15
N GLU A 298 -14.92 21.14 -0.17
CA GLU A 298 -16.10 22.02 -0.19
C GLU A 298 -15.94 23.32 -0.98
N SER A 299 -14.71 23.67 -1.37
CA SER A 299 -14.46 24.93 -2.07
C SER A 299 -15.05 24.91 -3.49
N ASP A 300 -15.46 26.07 -4.00
CA ASP A 300 -15.96 26.19 -5.37
C ASP A 300 -14.92 25.74 -6.40
N PHE A 301 -13.64 25.98 -6.11
CA PHE A 301 -12.54 25.46 -6.92
C PHE A 301 -12.59 23.93 -7.02
N SER A 302 -12.74 23.23 -5.90
CA SER A 302 -12.75 21.77 -5.85
C SER A 302 -13.97 21.19 -6.56
N LYS A 303 -15.15 21.76 -6.32
CA LYS A 303 -16.39 21.38 -7.00
C LYS A 303 -16.25 21.50 -8.52
N ASN A 304 -15.80 22.66 -9.00
CA ASN A 304 -15.57 22.88 -10.43
C ASN A 304 -14.46 21.99 -11.00
N TYR A 305 -13.39 21.77 -10.23
CA TYR A 305 -12.30 20.90 -10.64
C TYR A 305 -12.80 19.46 -10.84
N PHE A 306 -13.51 18.87 -9.89
CA PHE A 306 -14.04 17.51 -10.05
C PHE A 306 -15.15 17.41 -11.11
N LEU A 307 -16.03 18.42 -11.23
CA LEU A 307 -17.01 18.48 -12.32
C LEU A 307 -16.34 18.46 -13.69
N SER A 308 -15.24 19.21 -13.87
CA SER A 308 -14.48 19.21 -15.13
C SER A 308 -13.84 17.87 -15.47
N LYS A 309 -13.69 16.96 -14.49
CA LYS A 309 -13.13 15.62 -14.68
C LYS A 309 -14.20 14.61 -15.09
N ASP A 310 -15.46 14.90 -14.81
CA ASP A 310 -16.58 14.05 -15.18
C ASP A 310 -17.00 14.22 -16.64
N VAL A 311 -16.74 15.40 -17.22
CA VAL A 311 -17.07 15.72 -18.61
C VAL A 311 -16.07 15.06 -19.56
N LYS A 312 -16.60 14.40 -20.60
CA LYS A 312 -15.81 13.78 -21.68
C LYS A 312 -15.23 14.82 -22.63
#